data_AF-A0A413BEZ4-F1
#
_entry.id   AF-A0A413BEZ4-F1
#
_cell.length_a   1.000
_cell.length_b   1.000
_cell.length_c   1.000
_cell.angle_alpha   90.00
_cell.angle_beta   90.00
_cell.angle_gamma   90.00
#
_symmetry.space_group_name_H-M   'P 1'
#
loop_
_entity.id
_entity.type
_entity.pdbx_description
1 polymer ?
#
loop_
_entity_poly.entity_id
_entity_poly.type
_entity_poly.pdbx_seq_one_letter_code
_entity_poly.pdbx_strand_id
1 'polypeptide(L)'
;MGKYDDIIDLPHHVSKVHPQMSIWDRSAQFAPFAALTGHEEAIAETARLTNEWHEPDEDKKRELDEKMNELMMLYRKRNFNSDSLYDENVINTMAENYFEVTYFVPDEHKEGGSYEHVTGYLKKLDSIGHLMMVVDDNGAETIIDTRRIYDIDL
;
A
#
# COMPACT_ATOMS: atom_id res chain seq x y z
N MET A 1 34.28 53.11 22.76
CA MET A 1 33.68 53.49 21.47
C MET A 1 34.56 52.88 20.39
N GLY A 2 34.02 51.89 19.69
CA GLY A 2 34.73 51.15 18.66
C GLY A 2 34.91 52.01 17.40
N LYS A 3 35.89 51.66 16.57
CA LYS A 3 36.25 52.41 15.35
C LYS A 3 35.19 52.38 14.23
N TYR A 4 34.04 51.76 14.46
CA TYR A 4 33.00 51.54 13.46
C TYR A 4 31.60 51.86 13.97
N ASP A 5 31.46 52.38 15.20
CA ASP A 5 30.16 52.69 15.83
C ASP A 5 29.37 53.75 15.00
N ASP A 6 30.06 54.51 14.14
CA ASP A 6 29.49 55.53 13.25
C ASP A 6 28.91 54.97 11.94
N ILE A 7 29.19 53.72 11.59
CA ILE A 7 28.77 53.11 10.32
C ILE A 7 27.87 51.87 10.45
N ILE A 8 27.76 51.25 11.64
CA ILE A 8 27.00 49.99 11.78
C ILE A 8 25.49 50.14 11.56
N ASP A 9 24.95 51.33 11.86
CA ASP A 9 23.52 51.62 11.79
C ASP A 9 23.11 52.41 10.53
N LEU A 10 24.04 52.59 9.58
CA LEU A 10 23.72 53.27 8.32
C LEU A 10 22.74 52.42 7.49
N PRO A 11 21.72 53.05 6.87
CA PRO A 11 20.78 52.33 6.02
C PRO A 11 21.52 51.69 4.85
N HIS A 12 21.29 50.40 4.66
CA HIS A 12 21.83 49.67 3.52
C HIS A 12 21.17 50.15 2.23
N HIS A 13 21.96 50.31 1.17
CA HIS A 13 21.43 50.69 -0.13
C HIS A 13 20.60 49.55 -0.74
N VAL A 14 19.34 49.84 -1.07
CA VAL A 14 18.45 48.94 -1.82
C VAL A 14 18.14 49.60 -3.17
N SER A 15 18.40 48.88 -4.26
CA SER A 15 18.09 49.37 -5.61
C SER A 15 16.58 49.57 -5.76
N LYS A 16 16.18 50.74 -6.28
CA LYS A 16 14.78 51.04 -6.62
C LYS A 16 14.35 50.44 -7.97
N VAL A 17 15.31 50.06 -8.81
CA VAL A 17 15.09 49.60 -10.19
C VAL A 17 15.18 48.08 -10.30
N HIS A 18 16.07 47.47 -9.54
CA HIS A 18 16.28 46.02 -9.53
C HIS A 18 15.89 45.48 -8.16
N PRO A 19 14.68 44.90 -8.03
CA PRO A 19 14.26 44.24 -6.81
C PRO A 19 15.29 43.21 -6.37
N GLN A 20 15.51 43.11 -5.07
CA GLN A 20 16.34 42.02 -4.55
C GLN A 20 15.61 40.70 -4.76
N MET A 21 16.38 39.69 -5.16
CA MET A 21 15.87 38.33 -5.30
C MET A 21 15.29 37.85 -3.96
N SER A 22 14.15 37.14 -4.02
CA SER A 22 13.52 36.61 -2.81
C SER A 22 14.46 35.64 -2.09
N ILE A 23 14.28 35.46 -0.78
CA ILE A 23 15.08 34.49 -0.01
C ILE A 23 14.91 33.07 -0.56
N TRP A 24 13.71 32.72 -1.06
CA TRP A 24 13.41 31.44 -1.70
C TRP A 24 14.22 31.25 -2.99
N ASP A 25 14.18 32.23 -3.89
CA ASP A 25 14.91 32.17 -5.16
C ASP A 25 16.43 32.19 -4.94
N ARG A 26 16.88 32.92 -3.90
CA ARG A 26 18.29 32.94 -3.50
C ARG A 26 18.75 31.58 -2.96
N SER A 27 17.89 30.84 -2.25
CA SER A 27 18.19 29.48 -1.77
C SER A 27 18.33 28.49 -2.94
N ALA A 28 17.46 28.60 -3.96
CA ALA A 28 17.47 27.72 -5.12
C ALA A 28 18.77 27.79 -5.95
N GLN A 29 19.48 28.94 -5.95
CA GLN A 29 20.79 29.08 -6.61
C GLN A 29 21.88 28.18 -6.00
N PHE A 30 21.72 27.77 -4.75
CA PHE A 30 22.66 26.94 -4.00
C PHE A 30 22.13 25.51 -3.82
N ALA A 31 21.42 24.97 -4.83
CA ALA A 31 20.99 23.58 -4.84
C ALA A 31 21.97 22.71 -5.68
N PRO A 32 23.17 22.37 -5.16
CA PRO A 32 24.20 21.64 -5.92
C PRO A 32 23.75 20.26 -6.39
N PHE A 33 22.72 19.69 -5.76
CA PHE A 33 22.18 18.37 -6.06
C PHE A 33 20.94 18.41 -6.95
N ALA A 34 20.28 19.56 -7.15
CA ALA A 34 19.10 19.68 -8.03
C ALA A 34 19.42 19.45 -9.51
N ALA A 35 20.69 19.64 -9.89
CA ALA A 35 21.17 19.32 -11.23
C ALA A 35 21.40 17.80 -11.46
N LEU A 36 21.34 16.99 -10.40
CA LEU A 36 21.46 15.53 -10.52
C LEU A 36 20.10 14.93 -10.87
N THR A 37 20.06 14.19 -11.97
CA THR A 37 18.89 13.37 -12.33
C THR A 37 18.58 12.39 -11.20
N GLY A 38 17.33 12.36 -10.74
CA GLY A 38 16.88 11.49 -9.65
C GLY A 38 17.03 12.03 -8.23
N HIS A 39 17.54 13.26 -8.03
CA HIS A 39 17.61 13.86 -6.70
C HIS A 39 16.22 14.15 -6.11
N GLU A 40 15.30 14.65 -6.92
CA GLU A 40 13.91 14.87 -6.48
C GLU A 40 13.21 13.54 -6.16
N GLU A 41 13.46 12.50 -6.96
CA GLU A 41 12.96 11.15 -6.74
C GLU A 41 13.52 10.56 -5.43
N ALA A 42 14.81 10.76 -5.14
CA ALA A 42 15.41 10.32 -3.88
C ALA A 42 14.84 11.05 -2.66
N ILE A 43 14.59 12.37 -2.77
CA ILE A 43 13.93 13.14 -1.71
C ILE A 43 12.51 12.62 -1.49
N ALA A 44 11.73 12.47 -2.56
CA ALA A 44 10.38 11.94 -2.51
C ALA A 44 10.36 10.52 -1.92
N GLU A 45 11.32 9.69 -2.30
CA GLU A 45 11.47 8.36 -1.75
C GLU A 45 11.75 8.44 -0.25
N THR A 46 12.70 9.26 0.23
CA THR A 46 12.93 9.39 1.69
C THR A 46 11.69 9.83 2.46
N ALA A 47 10.82 10.64 1.87
CA ALA A 47 9.59 11.12 2.49
C ALA A 47 8.46 10.07 2.52
N ARG A 48 8.54 9.00 1.73
CA ARG A 48 7.49 7.97 1.67
C ARG A 48 7.40 7.16 2.96
N LEU A 49 6.19 7.00 3.50
CA LEU A 49 5.94 6.19 4.68
C LEU A 49 5.55 4.77 4.26
N THR A 50 6.23 3.76 4.81
CA THR A 50 5.88 2.34 4.68
C THR A 50 5.33 1.84 6.00
N ASN A 51 4.43 0.86 5.94
CA ASN A 51 3.95 0.13 7.10
C ASN A 51 4.88 -1.04 7.40
N GLU A 52 5.15 -1.28 8.68
CA GLU A 52 5.81 -2.51 9.10
C GLU A 52 4.83 -3.68 8.99
N TRP A 53 5.31 -4.84 8.53
CA TRP A 53 4.53 -6.07 8.62
C TRP A 53 4.44 -6.49 10.09
N HIS A 54 3.24 -6.49 10.64
CA HIS A 54 2.97 -7.10 11.93
C HIS A 54 2.44 -8.51 11.72
N GLU A 55 3.17 -9.51 12.24
CA GLU A 55 2.64 -10.87 12.28
C GLU A 55 1.40 -10.89 13.19
N PRO A 56 0.26 -11.44 12.74
CA PRO A 56 -0.93 -11.55 13.58
C PRO A 56 -0.60 -12.28 14.88
N ASP A 57 -1.21 -11.86 15.99
CA ASP A 57 -1.07 -12.57 17.26
C ASP A 57 -1.71 -13.97 17.20
N GLU A 58 -1.50 -14.79 18.23
CA GLU A 58 -1.99 -16.18 18.24
C GLU A 58 -3.52 -16.28 18.17
N ASP A 59 -4.24 -15.32 18.73
CA ASP A 59 -5.70 -15.28 18.65
C ASP A 59 -6.15 -14.96 17.21
N LYS A 60 -5.53 -13.96 16.58
CA LYS A 60 -5.82 -13.57 15.20
C LYS A 60 -5.41 -14.64 14.21
N LYS A 61 -4.30 -15.34 14.43
CA LYS A 61 -3.89 -16.52 13.64
C LYS A 61 -4.94 -17.62 13.69
N ARG A 62 -5.46 -17.92 14.89
CA ARG A 62 -6.52 -18.92 15.06
C ARG A 62 -7.80 -18.52 14.34
N GLU A 63 -8.22 -17.25 14.46
CA GLU A 63 -9.35 -16.72 13.69
C GLU A 63 -9.13 -16.85 12.18
N LEU A 64 -7.94 -16.51 11.71
CA LEU A 64 -7.59 -16.60 10.29
C LEU A 64 -7.61 -18.06 9.79
N ASP A 65 -7.12 -19.00 10.59
CA ASP A 65 -7.18 -20.44 10.29
C ASP A 65 -8.64 -20.94 10.22
N GLU A 66 -9.51 -20.50 11.13
CA GLU A 66 -10.94 -20.83 11.12
C GLU A 66 -11.60 -20.32 9.83
N LYS A 67 -11.38 -19.05 9.49
CA LYS A 67 -11.90 -18.41 8.26
C LYS A 67 -11.36 -19.06 6.99
N MET A 68 -10.07 -19.42 6.96
CA MET A 68 -9.45 -20.13 5.83
C MET A 68 -10.06 -21.53 5.64
N ASN A 69 -10.31 -22.25 6.73
CA ASN A 69 -10.96 -23.56 6.69
C ASN A 69 -12.40 -23.45 6.17
N GLU A 70 -13.13 -22.41 6.56
CA GLU A 70 -14.48 -22.12 6.05
C GLU A 70 -14.46 -21.86 4.54
N LEU A 71 -13.58 -20.98 4.05
CA LEU A 71 -13.38 -20.75 2.62
C LEU A 71 -13.03 -22.04 1.85
N MET A 72 -12.15 -22.87 2.41
CA MET A 72 -11.80 -24.16 1.82
C MET A 72 -13.00 -25.12 1.75
N MET A 73 -13.85 -25.13 2.78
CA MET A 73 -15.06 -25.94 2.82
C MET A 73 -16.07 -25.47 1.76
N LEU A 74 -16.29 -24.16 1.64
CA LEU A 74 -17.17 -23.56 0.63
C LEU A 74 -16.66 -23.83 -0.79
N TYR A 75 -15.35 -23.68 -1.03
CA TYR A 75 -14.73 -24.02 -2.31
C TYR A 75 -14.90 -25.49 -2.69
N ARG A 76 -14.75 -26.42 -1.74
CA ARG A 76 -14.97 -27.86 -1.97
C ARG A 76 -16.44 -28.19 -2.24
N LYS A 77 -17.36 -27.63 -1.47
CA LYS A 77 -18.82 -27.80 -1.66
C LYS A 77 -19.24 -27.37 -3.07
N ARG A 78 -18.73 -26.23 -3.56
CA ARG A 78 -18.95 -25.75 -4.93
C ARG A 78 -18.47 -26.75 -5.98
N ASN A 79 -17.23 -27.23 -5.86
CA ASN A 79 -16.63 -28.09 -6.90
C ASN A 79 -17.19 -29.53 -6.89
N PHE A 80 -17.69 -30.01 -5.76
CA PHE A 80 -18.27 -31.36 -5.62
C PHE A 80 -19.72 -31.47 -6.15
N ASN A 81 -20.50 -30.38 -6.12
CA ASN A 81 -21.89 -30.36 -6.60
C ASN A 81 -22.06 -30.29 -8.13
N SER A 82 -20.97 -30.45 -8.91
CA SER A 82 -21.01 -30.33 -10.38
C SER A 82 -21.61 -31.54 -11.13
N ASP A 83 -22.09 -32.57 -10.43
CA ASP A 83 -22.60 -33.81 -11.04
C ASP A 83 -24.14 -33.90 -11.16
N SER A 84 -24.89 -32.86 -10.77
CA SER A 84 -26.35 -32.81 -10.91
C SER A 84 -26.79 -31.70 -11.88
N LEU A 85 -27.29 -32.13 -13.04
CA LEU A 85 -27.65 -31.35 -14.24
C LEU A 85 -28.81 -30.34 -14.07
N TYR A 86 -29.39 -30.20 -12.87
CA TYR A 86 -30.44 -29.22 -12.59
C TYR A 86 -30.32 -28.76 -11.14
N ASP A 87 -29.57 -27.69 -10.88
CA ASP A 87 -29.59 -27.07 -9.56
C ASP A 87 -29.75 -25.55 -9.72
N GLU A 88 -30.91 -25.03 -9.30
CA GLU A 88 -31.24 -23.61 -9.26
C GLU A 88 -30.33 -22.82 -8.27
N ASN A 89 -29.45 -23.51 -7.54
CA ASN A 89 -28.59 -22.95 -6.48
C ASN A 89 -27.27 -22.32 -6.96
N VAL A 90 -26.94 -22.32 -8.25
CA VAL A 90 -25.67 -21.72 -8.75
C VAL A 90 -25.57 -20.22 -8.44
N ILE A 91 -26.69 -19.51 -8.40
CA ILE A 91 -26.74 -18.06 -8.12
C ILE A 91 -26.53 -17.76 -6.62
N ASN A 92 -27.00 -18.63 -5.71
CA ASN A 92 -26.78 -18.46 -4.26
C ASN A 92 -25.32 -18.76 -3.85
N THR A 93 -24.63 -19.66 -4.55
CA THR A 93 -23.24 -20.03 -4.20
C THR A 93 -22.19 -18.96 -4.55
N MET A 94 -22.47 -18.03 -5.46
CA MET A 94 -21.57 -16.88 -5.75
C MET A 94 -21.59 -15.85 -4.62
N ALA A 95 -22.76 -15.59 -4.02
CA ALA A 95 -22.91 -14.68 -2.88
C ALA A 95 -22.29 -15.27 -1.59
N GLU A 96 -22.36 -16.59 -1.40
CA GLU A 96 -21.77 -17.30 -0.25
C GLU A 96 -20.23 -17.33 -0.25
N ASN A 97 -19.56 -16.92 -1.34
CA ASN A 97 -18.10 -16.86 -1.43
C ASN A 97 -17.58 -15.44 -1.64
N TYR A 98 -18.38 -14.43 -1.33
CA TYR A 98 -17.99 -13.02 -1.44
C TYR A 98 -17.41 -12.56 -0.11
N PHE A 99 -16.14 -12.13 -0.09
CA PHE A 99 -15.42 -11.76 1.13
C PHE A 99 -14.42 -10.65 0.83
N GLU A 100 -13.94 -9.99 1.88
CA GLU A 100 -12.83 -9.06 1.84
C GLU A 100 -11.56 -9.72 2.39
N VAL A 101 -10.41 -9.51 1.75
CA VAL A 101 -9.11 -9.96 2.26
C VAL A 101 -8.21 -8.77 2.46
N THR A 102 -7.64 -8.68 3.66
CA THR A 102 -6.56 -7.75 3.98
C THR A 102 -5.23 -8.50 3.90
N TYR A 103 -4.31 -8.05 3.05
CA TYR A 103 -3.02 -8.70 2.85
C TYR A 103 -1.88 -7.68 2.72
N PHE A 104 -0.67 -8.11 3.04
CA PHE A 104 0.50 -7.24 3.02
C PHE A 104 1.33 -7.41 1.75
N VAL A 105 1.59 -6.27 1.10
CA VAL A 105 2.45 -6.14 -0.07
C VAL A 105 3.76 -5.49 0.36
N PRO A 106 4.89 -6.23 0.39
CA PRO A 106 6.18 -5.66 0.72
C PRO A 106 6.60 -4.59 -0.28
N ASP A 107 7.32 -3.61 0.23
CA ASP A 107 7.87 -2.54 -0.56
C ASP A 107 9.16 -2.98 -1.29
N GLU A 108 9.35 -2.55 -2.54
CA GLU A 108 10.54 -2.88 -3.32
C GLU A 108 11.79 -2.06 -2.95
N HIS A 109 11.60 -0.85 -2.39
CA HIS A 109 12.65 0.15 -2.21
C HIS A 109 12.94 0.47 -0.73
N LYS A 110 12.05 0.07 0.18
CA LYS A 110 12.16 0.31 1.63
C LYS A 110 11.86 -0.93 2.46
N GLU A 111 12.33 -0.91 3.70
CA GLU A 111 11.85 -1.87 4.70
C GLU A 111 10.36 -1.60 4.99
N GLY A 112 9.55 -2.66 5.06
CA GLY A 112 8.10 -2.56 5.22
C GLY A 112 7.32 -2.78 3.93
N GLY A 113 6.14 -2.19 3.84
CA GLY A 113 5.17 -2.43 2.77
C GLY A 113 3.87 -1.66 2.97
N SER A 114 2.79 -2.19 2.40
CA SER A 114 1.44 -1.63 2.52
C SER A 114 0.45 -2.76 2.76
N TYR A 115 -0.60 -2.46 3.53
CA TYR A 115 -1.74 -3.34 3.66
C TYR A 115 -2.73 -2.96 2.56
N GLU A 116 -3.03 -3.93 1.71
CA GLU A 116 -3.96 -3.81 0.61
C GLU A 116 -5.19 -4.66 0.91
N HIS A 117 -6.31 -4.26 0.33
CA HIS A 117 -7.59 -4.93 0.51
C HIS A 117 -8.16 -5.31 -0.85
N VAL A 118 -8.73 -6.50 -0.96
CA VAL A 118 -9.52 -6.89 -2.13
C VAL A 118 -10.81 -7.54 -1.68
N THR A 119 -11.91 -7.07 -2.25
CA THR A 119 -13.23 -7.66 -2.05
C THR A 119 -13.65 -8.37 -3.32
N GLY A 120 -14.17 -9.58 -3.19
CA GLY A 120 -14.56 -10.37 -4.34
C GLY A 120 -14.83 -11.82 -3.98
N TYR A 121 -14.86 -12.68 -5.01
CA TYR A 121 -15.11 -14.11 -4.82
C TYR A 121 -13.89 -14.98 -5.04
N LEU A 122 -13.84 -16.10 -4.31
CA LEU A 122 -12.75 -17.06 -4.40
C LEU A 122 -12.82 -17.82 -5.74
N LYS A 123 -11.88 -17.53 -6.64
CA LYS A 123 -11.73 -18.26 -7.90
C LYS A 123 -10.98 -19.56 -7.69
N LYS A 124 -9.84 -19.51 -7.02
CA LYS A 124 -8.94 -20.66 -6.78
C LYS A 124 -8.18 -20.51 -5.47
N LEU A 125 -7.97 -21.63 -4.78
CA LEU A 125 -7.17 -21.70 -3.57
C LEU A 125 -6.21 -22.90 -3.67
N ASP A 126 -4.91 -22.63 -3.54
CA ASP A 126 -3.83 -23.61 -3.50
C ASP A 126 -3.20 -23.63 -2.11
N SER A 127 -3.57 -24.65 -1.32
CA SER A 127 -3.07 -24.82 0.05
C SER A 127 -1.59 -25.25 0.10
N ILE A 128 -1.05 -25.83 -0.97
CA ILE A 128 0.35 -26.30 -1.02
C ILE A 128 1.24 -25.15 -1.46
N GLY A 129 0.82 -24.43 -2.51
CA GLY A 129 1.52 -23.26 -3.03
C GLY A 129 1.37 -22.00 -2.19
N HIS A 130 0.47 -21.99 -1.19
CA HIS A 130 0.09 -20.82 -0.40
C HIS A 130 -0.42 -19.66 -1.26
N LEU A 131 -1.23 -19.96 -2.29
CA LEU A 131 -1.75 -18.96 -3.22
C LEU A 131 -3.28 -18.96 -3.24
N MET A 132 -3.86 -17.78 -3.11
CA MET A 132 -5.28 -17.51 -3.26
C MET A 132 -5.52 -16.61 -4.47
N MET A 133 -6.55 -16.88 -5.26
CA MET A 133 -7.00 -16.02 -6.35
C MET A 133 -8.40 -15.50 -6.06
N VAL A 134 -8.52 -14.18 -5.92
CA VAL A 134 -9.78 -13.48 -5.72
C VAL A 134 -10.12 -12.73 -7.00
N VAL A 135 -11.40 -12.75 -7.38
CA VAL A 135 -11.91 -11.99 -8.53
C VAL A 135 -12.87 -10.92 -8.01
N ASP A 136 -12.60 -9.66 -8.35
CA ASP A 136 -13.48 -8.55 -7.98
C ASP A 136 -14.77 -8.51 -8.84
N ASP A 137 -15.66 -7.57 -8.54
CA ASP A 137 -16.90 -7.35 -9.30
C ASP A 137 -16.65 -6.94 -10.77
N ASN A 138 -15.47 -6.39 -11.06
CA ASN A 138 -15.07 -5.98 -12.42
C ASN A 138 -14.43 -7.12 -13.22
N GLY A 139 -14.21 -8.28 -12.61
CA GLY A 139 -13.51 -9.42 -13.20
C GLY A 139 -11.98 -9.34 -13.14
N ALA A 140 -11.40 -8.40 -12.39
CA ALA A 140 -9.96 -8.32 -12.14
C ALA A 140 -9.52 -9.44 -11.19
N GLU A 141 -8.42 -10.10 -11.54
CA GLU A 141 -7.86 -11.22 -10.79
C GLU A 141 -6.70 -10.77 -9.90
N THR A 142 -6.84 -10.95 -8.59
CA THR A 142 -5.79 -10.66 -7.60
C THR A 142 -5.23 -11.96 -7.05
N ILE A 143 -3.91 -12.14 -7.13
CA ILE A 143 -3.18 -13.29 -6.59
C ILE A 143 -2.55 -12.89 -5.26
N ILE A 144 -2.88 -13.62 -4.20
CA ILE A 144 -2.48 -13.32 -2.82
C ILE A 144 -1.69 -14.50 -2.25
N ASP A 145 -0.53 -14.22 -1.64
CA ASP A 145 0.18 -15.20 -0.80
C ASP A 145 -0.55 -15.34 0.54
N THR A 146 -1.06 -16.53 0.83
CA THR A 146 -1.88 -16.77 2.03
C THR A 146 -1.12 -16.53 3.33
N ARG A 147 0.22 -16.57 3.30
CA ARG A 147 1.08 -16.30 4.48
C ARG A 147 1.19 -14.81 4.82
N ARG A 148 0.75 -13.94 3.90
CA ARG A 148 0.75 -12.48 4.06
C ARG A 148 -0.64 -11.91 4.28
N ILE A 149 -1.63 -12.77 4.48
CA ILE A 149 -2.98 -12.36 4.85
C ILE A 149 -2.97 -11.97 6.32
N TYR A 150 -3.57 -10.81 6.60
CA TYR A 150 -3.74 -10.29 7.94
C TYR A 150 -5.16 -10.52 8.45
N ASP A 151 -6.16 -10.39 7.57
CA ASP A 151 -7.55 -10.65 7.90
C ASP A 151 -8.35 -11.09 6.67
N ILE A 152 -9.46 -11.77 6.92
CA ILE A 152 -10.45 -12.18 5.92
C ILE A 152 -11.81 -11.83 6.51
N ASP A 153 -12.67 -11.10 5.82
CA ASP A 153 -14.03 -10.83 6.31
C ASP A 153 -15.03 -11.50 5.38
N LEU A 154 -15.64 -12.58 5.90
CA LEU A 154 -16.61 -13.46 5.23
C LEU A 154 -18.04 -12.91 5.30
#